data_AF-D8PIF8-F1
#
_entry.id   AF-D8PIF8-F1
#
_cell.length_a   1.000
_cell.length_b   1.000
_cell.length_c   1.000
_cell.angle_alpha   90.00
_cell.angle_beta   90.00
_cell.angle_gamma   90.00
#
_symmetry.space_group_name_H-M   'P 1'
#
loop_
_entity.id
_entity.type
_entity.pdbx_description
1 polymer ?
#
loop_
_entity_poly.entity_id
_entity_poly.type
_entity_poly.pdbx_seq_one_letter_code
_entity_poly.pdbx_strand_id
1 'polypeptide(L)'
;MDSGWPYRSEMVTHPSRGRLGAVGGYAAPARLGVLVLVASGLALLSGCVAQQADLKQTERELQRKIKQQTEEQAQNRARQNQEIVSLREQDIPSLRGDVEKALHRAQSLDARQDDLLAKLASQESKFERRIGEAEKRSIEEGKRLGWVEKQLVDQDALLKGERDRSRAELASVTARLDQVTAHMDAIQKNVLDAMQKTTAVLAQKVDSRLDDQQKVLHGLETRSQNVAQLDSQNKVLADQVSRLNQALVDFKQALGNLGERVVQQDQAVKHLAASLEQDAAALNKRTDALAGKIEADNKVTAEHLNEVNRSVASVAKALENAGGKFVSREDDHERRIDETTRELGHVQAQIQTLDKNLENQHAFLKQVEQHLSALRVSASQRAEQAPAVAEVAPLAQSQAMPPPEPVSPPTSSPVPSSGSMSRSENRSAALMADRESYERTLTRFKDGDLDGARQGFAEFLLQHPHSDLAPNARFWLGESYYGKKDFSRAIDAYDQVQLNHPASEKVPAALLKKGYAYLALKDRKKAASALKQVIDLYPKSPEANKAMDKLNQLKELH
;
A
#
# COMPACT_ATOMS: atom_id res chain seq x y z
N MET A 1 11.30 67.06 65.36
CA MET A 1 10.21 66.32 64.73
C MET A 1 9.34 65.75 65.85
N ASP A 2 8.44 66.49 66.52
CA ASP A 2 7.39 67.44 66.08
C ASP A 2 6.01 66.76 65.91
N SER A 3 4.88 67.35 66.32
CA SER A 3 4.60 68.29 67.44
C SER A 3 3.08 68.48 67.64
N GLY A 4 2.63 68.71 68.89
CA GLY A 4 1.23 69.06 69.25
C GLY A 4 0.19 67.92 69.17
N TRP A 5 -1.09 68.12 69.52
CA TRP A 5 -1.83 69.29 70.04
C TRP A 5 -2.81 68.90 71.20
N PRO A 6 -3.43 69.84 71.96
CA PRO A 6 -4.05 69.58 73.28
C PRO A 6 -5.55 69.94 73.41
N TYR A 7 -6.16 69.56 74.55
CA TYR A 7 -7.38 70.16 75.16
C TYR A 7 -7.26 69.99 76.69
N ARG A 8 -7.19 71.02 77.55
CA ARG A 8 -8.17 72.09 77.91
C ARG A 8 -9.38 71.58 78.70
N SER A 9 -9.37 71.81 80.01
CA SER A 9 -10.41 72.60 80.71
C SER A 9 -9.95 72.99 82.12
N GLU A 10 -10.30 74.21 82.53
CA GLU A 10 -10.09 74.75 83.88
C GLU A 10 -11.34 74.51 84.74
N MET A 11 -11.20 74.42 86.07
CA MET A 11 -12.19 75.02 86.97
C MET A 11 -11.64 75.33 88.37
N VAL A 12 -12.16 76.42 88.93
CA VAL A 12 -11.67 77.14 90.12
C VAL A 12 -12.14 76.49 91.42
N THR A 13 -11.29 76.41 92.46
CA THR A 13 -11.59 76.90 93.82
C THR A 13 -10.42 76.81 94.81
N HIS A 14 -10.20 77.92 95.53
CA HIS A 14 -9.57 77.98 96.86
C HIS A 14 -10.69 77.89 97.94
N PRO A 15 -10.44 77.67 99.26
CA PRO A 15 -9.27 78.17 99.99
C PRO A 15 -8.70 77.36 101.20
N SER A 16 -7.53 77.83 101.66
CA SER A 16 -7.06 77.94 103.05
C SER A 16 -7.14 76.75 104.03
N ARG A 17 -5.97 76.37 104.57
CA ARG A 17 -5.80 76.16 106.02
C ARG A 17 -4.39 76.55 106.47
N GLY A 18 -4.27 77.23 107.61
CA GLY A 18 -3.05 77.88 108.06
C GLY A 18 -2.18 77.08 109.06
N ARG A 19 -0.95 77.58 109.23
CA ARG A 19 0.09 77.23 110.22
C ARG A 19 0.97 78.49 110.39
N LEU A 20 1.60 78.83 111.53
CA LEU A 20 1.57 78.31 112.90
C LEU A 20 1.32 79.48 113.89
N GLY A 21 1.19 79.18 115.19
CA GLY A 21 1.21 80.20 116.26
C GLY A 21 2.51 80.20 117.08
N ALA A 22 2.77 81.32 117.76
CA ALA A 22 3.75 81.51 118.83
C ALA A 22 3.17 82.59 119.78
N VAL A 23 2.86 82.34 121.06
CA VAL A 23 3.69 82.08 122.27
C VAL A 23 3.92 83.36 123.10
N GLY A 24 3.50 83.32 124.38
CA GLY A 24 3.76 84.33 125.43
C GLY A 24 2.77 85.50 125.49
N GLY A 25 2.42 86.06 126.66
CA GLY A 25 2.72 85.66 128.05
C GLY A 25 2.35 86.75 129.08
N TYR A 26 2.24 86.38 130.37
CA TYR A 26 2.00 87.25 131.56
C TYR A 26 0.60 87.92 131.64
N ALA A 27 -0.20 87.78 132.71
CA ALA A 27 -0.08 88.26 134.11
C ALA A 27 -0.24 89.80 134.24
N ALA A 28 -0.97 90.42 135.18
CA ALA A 28 -1.67 90.00 136.41
C ALA A 28 -2.86 91.00 136.71
N PRO A 29 -3.59 90.94 137.86
CA PRO A 29 -4.99 91.42 137.91
C PRO A 29 -5.34 92.66 138.79
N ALA A 30 -6.54 93.19 138.53
CA ALA A 30 -7.53 93.77 139.46
C ALA A 30 -7.24 95.05 140.29
N ARG A 31 -8.29 95.89 140.43
CA ARG A 31 -8.98 96.12 141.73
C ARG A 31 -10.31 96.87 141.58
N LEU A 32 -11.16 96.78 142.60
CA LEU A 32 -12.50 97.37 142.69
C LEU A 32 -12.56 98.45 143.79
N GLY A 33 -13.36 99.50 143.57
CA GLY A 33 -13.99 100.30 144.64
C GLY A 33 -13.09 101.25 145.45
N VAL A 34 -13.59 101.90 146.53
CA VAL A 34 -14.98 101.97 147.06
C VAL A 34 -15.12 103.16 148.06
N LEU A 35 -16.33 103.40 148.60
CA LEU A 35 -16.76 104.42 149.59
C LEU A 35 -17.18 105.81 149.00
N VAL A 36 -18.28 106.51 149.39
CA VAL A 36 -19.09 106.64 150.66
C VAL A 36 -18.45 107.61 151.67
N LEU A 37 -19.12 108.57 152.35
CA LEU A 37 -20.36 109.39 152.21
C LEU A 37 -20.45 110.25 153.50
N VAL A 38 -21.17 111.40 153.50
CA VAL A 38 -21.81 112.04 154.69
C VAL A 38 -20.87 112.64 155.79
N ALA A 39 -21.18 113.71 156.53
CA ALA A 39 -22.35 114.62 156.54
C ALA A 39 -22.02 115.98 155.85
N SER A 40 -22.06 117.21 156.40
CA SER A 40 -22.46 117.82 157.70
C SER A 40 -22.58 119.36 157.50
N GLY A 41 -23.23 120.19 158.32
CA GLY A 41 -24.11 120.01 159.49
C GLY A 41 -24.31 121.35 160.24
N LEU A 42 -25.52 121.66 160.72
CA LEU A 42 -25.99 122.95 161.31
C LEU A 42 -26.17 124.11 160.29
N ALA A 43 -27.26 124.91 160.32
CA ALA A 43 -28.49 124.82 161.11
C ALA A 43 -29.72 125.34 160.34
N LEU A 44 -30.89 124.81 160.71
CA LEU A 44 -32.21 125.37 160.40
C LEU A 44 -32.58 126.44 161.45
N LEU A 45 -33.67 127.17 161.19
CA LEU A 45 -34.32 128.15 162.07
C LEU A 45 -33.60 129.51 162.14
N SER A 46 -34.29 130.65 162.04
CA SER A 46 -35.74 130.81 161.86
C SER A 46 -36.19 130.59 160.41
N GLY A 47 -37.33 129.91 160.19
CA GLY A 47 -38.03 129.94 158.89
C GLY A 47 -37.97 128.71 157.97
N CYS A 48 -37.87 127.47 158.47
CA CYS A 48 -37.95 126.26 157.62
C CYS A 48 -38.85 125.16 158.22
N VAL A 49 -40.15 125.17 157.89
CA VAL A 49 -41.12 124.14 158.35
C VAL A 49 -41.87 123.45 157.18
N ALA A 50 -41.91 124.04 155.98
CA ALA A 50 -42.64 123.47 154.84
C ALA A 50 -41.89 122.33 154.11
N GLN A 51 -40.55 122.34 154.06
CA GLN A 51 -39.76 121.40 153.25
C GLN A 51 -39.59 119.99 153.85
N GLN A 52 -39.98 119.77 155.11
CA GLN A 52 -39.70 118.51 155.82
C GLN A 52 -40.62 117.34 155.42
N ALA A 53 -41.72 117.62 154.71
CA ALA A 53 -42.58 116.60 154.10
C ALA A 53 -41.99 116.09 152.78
N ASP A 54 -41.68 117.00 151.84
CA ASP A 54 -41.10 116.65 150.53
C ASP A 54 -39.77 115.91 150.64
N LEU A 55 -38.89 116.30 151.58
CA LEU A 55 -37.63 115.59 151.83
C LEU A 55 -37.87 114.13 152.23
N LYS A 56 -38.88 113.84 153.05
CA LYS A 56 -39.22 112.45 153.44
C LYS A 56 -39.94 111.67 152.34
N GLN A 57 -40.66 112.36 151.45
CA GLN A 57 -41.31 111.72 150.30
C GLN A 57 -40.28 111.37 149.22
N THR A 58 -39.40 112.31 148.87
CA THR A 58 -38.30 112.11 147.93
C THR A 58 -37.26 111.11 148.44
N GLU A 59 -36.92 111.10 149.74
CA GLU A 59 -36.07 110.08 150.36
C GLU A 59 -36.66 108.67 150.18
N ARG A 60 -37.95 108.48 150.48
CA ARG A 60 -38.65 107.19 150.28
C ARG A 60 -38.71 106.77 148.82
N GLU A 61 -38.85 107.73 147.91
CA GLU A 61 -38.84 107.46 146.47
C GLU A 61 -37.43 107.09 145.96
N LEU A 62 -36.38 107.76 146.43
CA LEU A 62 -34.99 107.38 146.17
C LEU A 62 -34.69 105.99 146.73
N GLN A 63 -35.07 105.70 147.97
CA GLN A 63 -34.87 104.37 148.58
C GLN A 63 -35.60 103.28 147.78
N ARG A 64 -36.81 103.54 147.27
CA ARG A 64 -37.52 102.64 146.35
C ARG A 64 -36.78 102.46 145.02
N LYS A 65 -36.32 103.54 144.39
CA LYS A 65 -35.59 103.48 143.11
C LYS A 65 -34.23 102.79 143.25
N ILE A 66 -33.48 103.06 144.31
CA ILE A 66 -32.22 102.37 144.65
C ILE A 66 -32.47 100.89 144.90
N LYS A 67 -33.51 100.55 145.68
CA LYS A 67 -33.87 99.14 145.93
C LYS A 67 -34.27 98.44 144.63
N GLN A 68 -35.13 99.05 143.81
CA GLN A 68 -35.55 98.51 142.53
C GLN A 68 -34.35 98.31 141.57
N GLN A 69 -33.46 99.30 141.42
CA GLN A 69 -32.24 99.15 140.62
C GLN A 69 -31.32 98.06 141.17
N THR A 70 -31.24 97.89 142.50
CA THR A 70 -30.45 96.83 143.13
C THR A 70 -31.06 95.45 142.87
N GLU A 71 -32.39 95.33 142.93
CA GLU A 71 -33.13 94.10 142.62
C GLU A 71 -33.09 93.78 141.12
N GLU A 72 -33.18 94.76 140.22
CA GLU A 72 -32.99 94.61 138.77
C GLU A 72 -31.54 94.21 138.43
N GLN A 73 -30.53 94.82 139.07
CA GLN A 73 -29.13 94.40 138.90
C GLN A 73 -28.88 93.00 139.48
N ALA A 74 -29.51 92.63 140.60
CA ALA A 74 -29.43 91.28 141.16
C ALA A 74 -30.10 90.25 140.24
N GLN A 75 -31.27 90.55 139.67
CA GLN A 75 -31.95 89.70 138.70
C GLN A 75 -31.15 89.56 137.39
N ASN A 76 -30.59 90.65 136.86
CA ASN A 76 -29.76 90.60 135.67
C ASN A 76 -28.46 89.80 135.91
N ARG A 77 -27.81 89.96 137.08
CA ARG A 77 -26.67 89.10 137.47
C ARG A 77 -27.09 87.64 137.69
N ALA A 78 -28.28 87.38 138.22
CA ALA A 78 -28.80 86.02 138.37
C ALA A 78 -29.06 85.36 137.00
N ARG A 79 -29.65 86.09 136.04
CA ARG A 79 -29.83 85.64 134.65
C ARG A 79 -28.49 85.38 133.96
N GLN A 80 -27.55 86.33 134.03
CA GLN A 80 -26.21 86.15 133.48
C GLN A 80 -25.47 84.96 134.12
N ASN A 81 -25.61 84.74 135.43
CA ASN A 81 -25.06 83.55 136.07
C ASN A 81 -25.76 82.25 135.63
N GLN A 82 -27.07 82.27 135.39
CA GLN A 82 -27.81 81.12 134.84
C GLN A 82 -27.40 80.81 133.40
N GLU A 83 -27.21 81.83 132.56
CA GLU A 83 -26.68 81.71 131.18
C GLU A 83 -25.24 81.19 131.18
N ILE A 84 -24.37 81.69 132.07
CA ILE A 84 -23.01 81.20 132.25
C ILE A 84 -23.01 79.73 132.73
N VAL A 85 -23.95 79.35 133.59
CA VAL A 85 -24.11 77.95 134.05
C VAL A 85 -24.62 77.06 132.91
N SER A 86 -25.64 77.45 132.14
CA SER A 86 -26.12 76.64 131.01
C SER A 86 -25.05 76.49 129.92
N LEU A 87 -24.34 77.58 129.59
CA LEU A 87 -23.21 77.53 128.67
C LEU A 87 -22.10 76.58 129.16
N ARG A 88 -21.82 76.56 130.47
CA ARG A 88 -20.76 75.75 131.09
C ARG A 88 -21.11 74.28 131.25
N GLU A 89 -22.36 73.98 131.61
CA GLU A 89 -22.80 72.63 132.02
C GLU A 89 -23.56 71.88 130.90
N GLN A 90 -24.11 72.60 129.91
CA GLN A 90 -24.87 72.02 128.80
C GLN A 90 -24.21 72.31 127.44
N ASP A 91 -24.01 73.58 127.06
CA ASP A 91 -23.64 73.91 125.68
C ASP A 91 -22.16 73.60 125.36
N ILE A 92 -21.22 73.98 126.23
CA ILE A 92 -19.78 73.68 126.03
C ILE A 92 -19.52 72.16 126.03
N PRO A 93 -20.09 71.34 126.96
CA PRO A 93 -19.99 69.88 126.87
C PRO A 93 -20.64 69.29 125.62
N SER A 94 -21.80 69.82 125.19
CA SER A 94 -22.48 69.37 123.97
C SER A 94 -21.63 69.64 122.71
N LEU A 95 -21.17 70.88 122.53
CA LEU A 95 -20.30 71.30 121.44
C LEU A 95 -18.98 70.52 121.42
N ARG A 96 -18.41 70.25 122.61
CA ARG A 96 -17.23 69.38 122.74
C ARG A 96 -17.51 67.96 122.23
N GLY A 97 -18.60 67.35 122.68
CA GLY A 97 -19.01 66.02 122.24
C GLY A 97 -19.29 65.94 120.73
N ASP A 98 -19.84 67.00 120.12
CA ASP A 98 -20.05 67.05 118.67
C ASP A 98 -18.76 67.31 117.89
N VAL A 99 -17.81 68.08 118.42
CA VAL A 99 -16.45 68.19 117.87
C VAL A 99 -15.69 66.86 117.95
N GLU A 100 -15.82 66.11 119.05
CA GLU A 100 -15.21 64.79 119.23
C GLU A 100 -15.85 63.76 118.26
N LYS A 101 -17.18 63.78 118.07
CA LYS A 101 -17.86 63.00 117.02
C LYS A 101 -17.40 63.39 115.61
N ALA A 102 -17.20 64.68 115.34
CA ALA A 102 -16.71 65.17 114.04
C ALA A 102 -15.25 64.75 113.78
N LEU A 103 -14.40 64.76 114.81
CA LEU A 103 -13.02 64.27 114.75
C LEU A 103 -12.97 62.77 114.43
N HIS A 104 -13.76 61.95 115.12
CA HIS A 104 -13.86 60.52 114.84
C HIS A 104 -14.43 60.23 113.44
N ARG A 105 -15.41 61.01 112.97
CA ARG A 105 -15.89 60.93 111.57
C ARG A 105 -14.77 61.23 110.59
N ALA A 106 -13.99 62.30 110.79
CA ALA A 106 -12.85 62.64 109.95
C ALA A 106 -11.80 61.50 109.92
N GLN A 107 -11.39 60.99 111.09
CA GLN A 107 -10.49 59.83 111.21
C GLN A 107 -11.02 58.58 110.48
N SER A 108 -12.34 58.33 110.56
CA SER A 108 -12.96 57.19 109.87
C SER A 108 -13.06 57.37 108.35
N LEU A 109 -13.00 58.60 107.85
CA LEU A 109 -12.92 58.91 106.42
C LEU A 109 -11.48 58.82 105.92
N ASP A 110 -10.51 59.30 106.71
CA ASP A 110 -9.06 59.17 106.47
C ASP A 110 -8.67 57.69 106.31
N ALA A 111 -9.04 56.85 107.28
CA ALA A 111 -8.79 55.40 107.23
C ALA A 111 -9.50 54.68 106.06
N ARG A 112 -10.63 55.21 105.56
CA ARG A 112 -11.30 54.71 104.35
C ARG A 112 -10.59 55.18 103.08
N GLN A 113 -10.02 56.37 103.08
CA GLN A 113 -9.21 56.89 101.98
C GLN A 113 -7.93 56.08 101.83
N ASP A 114 -7.25 55.75 102.94
CA ASP A 114 -6.08 54.86 102.95
C ASP A 114 -6.41 53.44 102.46
N ASP A 115 -7.52 52.84 102.90
CA ASP A 115 -7.99 51.54 102.41
C ASP A 115 -8.31 51.57 100.90
N LEU A 116 -8.91 52.66 100.39
CA LEU A 116 -9.15 52.85 98.96
C LEU A 116 -7.86 53.04 98.16
N LEU A 117 -6.88 53.79 98.68
CA LEU A 117 -5.55 53.97 98.06
C LEU A 117 -4.77 52.65 98.03
N ALA A 118 -4.78 51.88 99.12
CA ALA A 118 -4.17 50.55 99.18
C ALA A 118 -4.83 49.57 98.20
N LYS A 119 -6.17 49.64 98.04
CA LYS A 119 -6.91 48.88 97.03
C LYS A 119 -6.55 49.31 95.61
N LEU A 120 -6.38 50.61 95.35
CA LEU A 120 -5.97 51.14 94.05
C LEU A 120 -4.59 50.61 93.66
N ALA A 121 -3.59 50.77 94.52
CA ALA A 121 -2.23 50.26 94.32
C ALA A 121 -2.19 48.72 94.17
N SER A 122 -3.07 48.00 94.89
CA SER A 122 -3.22 46.55 94.73
C SER A 122 -3.80 46.14 93.37
N GLN A 123 -4.64 46.97 92.74
CA GLN A 123 -5.14 46.73 91.38
C GLN A 123 -4.10 47.14 90.33
N GLU A 124 -3.45 48.29 90.51
CA GLU A 124 -2.36 48.78 89.65
C GLU A 124 -1.22 47.74 89.55
N SER A 125 -0.76 47.20 90.69
CA SER A 125 0.23 46.11 90.72
C SER A 125 -0.24 44.80 90.05
N LYS A 126 -1.56 44.57 89.94
CA LYS A 126 -2.11 43.43 89.18
C LYS A 126 -2.20 43.74 87.68
N PHE A 127 -2.50 44.97 87.29
CA PHE A 127 -2.46 45.39 85.90
C PHE A 127 -1.04 45.35 85.34
N GLU A 128 -0.06 45.91 86.04
CA GLU A 128 1.38 45.84 85.73
C GLU A 128 1.84 44.39 85.46
N ARG A 129 1.52 43.45 86.37
CA ARG A 129 1.87 42.03 86.18
C ARG A 129 1.21 41.43 84.94
N ARG A 130 -0.05 41.76 84.67
CA ARG A 130 -0.78 41.26 83.49
C ARG A 130 -0.25 41.86 82.18
N ILE A 131 0.21 43.11 82.19
CA ILE A 131 0.88 43.74 81.05
C ILE A 131 2.22 43.03 80.79
N GLY A 132 3.08 42.92 81.80
CA GLY A 132 4.37 42.22 81.66
C GLY A 132 4.25 40.73 81.33
N GLU A 133 3.15 40.06 81.68
CA GLU A 133 2.83 38.73 81.17
C GLU A 133 2.40 38.73 79.70
N ALA A 134 1.57 39.68 79.27
CA ALA A 134 1.14 39.81 77.89
C ALA A 134 2.29 40.16 76.94
N GLU A 135 3.20 41.05 77.36
CA GLU A 135 4.43 41.37 76.63
C GLU A 135 5.34 40.15 76.47
N LYS A 136 5.53 39.35 77.54
CA LYS A 136 6.30 38.10 77.46
C LYS A 136 5.70 37.11 76.46
N ARG A 137 4.37 36.93 76.49
CA ARG A 137 3.66 36.07 75.53
C ARG A 137 3.82 36.59 74.10
N SER A 138 3.64 37.89 73.88
CA SER A 138 3.84 38.55 72.57
C SER A 138 5.26 38.36 72.03
N ILE A 139 6.29 38.51 72.87
CA ILE A 139 7.70 38.27 72.50
C ILE A 139 7.94 36.79 72.16
N GLU A 140 7.31 35.85 72.87
CA GLU A 140 7.46 34.41 72.64
C GLU A 140 6.66 33.91 71.42
N GLU A 141 5.49 34.48 71.16
CA GLU A 141 4.72 34.30 69.93
C GLU A 141 5.47 34.89 68.72
N GLY A 142 6.05 36.08 68.84
CA GLY A 142 6.91 36.66 67.80
C GLY A 142 8.12 35.78 67.46
N LYS A 143 8.78 35.19 68.47
CA LYS A 143 9.86 34.19 68.26
C LYS A 143 9.36 32.93 67.56
N ARG A 144 8.17 32.43 67.92
CA ARG A 144 7.55 31.26 67.25
C ARG A 144 7.19 31.57 65.80
N LEU A 145 6.61 32.74 65.52
CA LEU A 145 6.27 33.18 64.17
C LEU A 145 7.52 33.31 63.30
N GLY A 146 8.58 33.97 63.78
CA GLY A 146 9.86 34.07 63.04
C GLY A 146 10.55 32.72 62.82
N TRP A 147 10.38 31.75 63.74
CA TRP A 147 10.85 30.37 63.53
C TRP A 147 10.04 29.64 62.45
N VAL A 148 8.70 29.77 62.45
CA VAL A 148 7.82 29.20 61.42
C VAL A 148 8.10 29.83 60.05
N GLU A 149 8.22 31.15 59.98
CA GLU A 149 8.58 31.90 58.77
C GLU A 149 9.91 31.38 58.19
N LYS A 150 10.95 31.27 59.03
CA LYS A 150 12.22 30.69 58.59
C LYS A 150 12.06 29.27 58.06
N GLN A 151 11.32 28.40 58.75
CA GLN A 151 11.10 27.02 58.29
C GLN A 151 10.31 26.93 56.96
N LEU A 152 9.40 27.87 56.70
CA LEU A 152 8.71 27.99 55.41
C LEU A 152 9.66 28.45 54.28
N VAL A 153 10.57 29.40 54.57
CA VAL A 153 11.60 29.86 53.63
C VAL A 153 12.62 28.74 53.33
N ASP A 154 13.10 28.04 54.37
CA ASP A 154 13.99 26.88 54.23
C ASP A 154 13.30 25.77 53.39
N GLN A 155 11.98 25.58 53.56
CA GLN A 155 11.20 24.59 52.82
C GLN A 155 10.96 24.97 51.34
N ASP A 156 10.61 26.23 51.00
CA ASP A 156 10.50 26.62 49.58
C ASP A 156 11.87 26.56 48.87
N ALA A 157 12.96 26.89 49.56
CA ALA A 157 14.32 26.74 49.03
C ALA A 157 14.63 25.27 48.66
N LEU A 158 14.28 24.32 49.53
CA LEU A 158 14.39 22.88 49.25
C LEU A 158 13.49 22.45 48.08
N LEU A 159 12.21 22.82 48.10
CA LEU A 159 11.25 22.52 47.03
C LEU A 159 11.64 23.16 45.69
N LYS A 160 12.32 24.31 45.71
CA LYS A 160 12.91 24.94 44.52
C LYS A 160 14.08 24.11 44.00
N GLY A 161 15.00 23.72 44.88
CA GLY A 161 16.12 22.82 44.53
C GLY A 161 15.67 21.44 44.04
N GLU A 162 14.50 20.94 44.44
CA GLU A 162 13.86 19.74 43.87
C GLU A 162 13.25 20.03 42.49
N ARG A 163 12.45 21.08 42.33
CA ARG A 163 11.88 21.49 41.04
C ARG A 163 12.95 21.72 39.97
N ASP A 164 14.05 22.37 40.33
CA ASP A 164 15.13 22.69 39.40
C ASP A 164 15.97 21.44 39.02
N ARG A 165 16.17 20.50 39.96
CA ARG A 165 16.72 19.16 39.65
C ARG A 165 15.80 18.37 38.72
N SER A 166 14.50 18.30 39.02
CA SER A 166 13.52 17.62 38.15
C SER A 166 13.46 18.25 36.76
N ARG A 167 13.61 19.57 36.62
CA ARG A 167 13.69 20.24 35.32
C ARG A 167 14.96 19.86 34.54
N ALA A 168 16.10 19.74 35.22
CA ALA A 168 17.35 19.29 34.60
C ALA A 168 17.28 17.80 34.17
N GLU A 169 16.70 16.94 35.00
CA GLU A 169 16.44 15.53 34.65
C GLU A 169 15.51 15.42 33.43
N LEU A 170 14.38 16.14 33.42
CA LEU A 170 13.48 16.20 32.27
C LEU A 170 14.19 16.68 31.00
N ALA A 171 15.00 17.74 31.06
CA ALA A 171 15.78 18.21 29.92
C ALA A 171 16.76 17.14 29.40
N SER A 172 17.38 16.37 30.30
CA SER A 172 18.26 15.24 29.92
C SER A 172 17.51 14.07 29.29
N VAL A 173 16.24 13.85 29.67
CA VAL A 173 15.36 12.84 29.05
C VAL A 173 14.90 13.31 27.67
N THR A 174 14.53 14.58 27.50
CA THR A 174 14.20 15.15 26.17
C THR A 174 15.38 15.00 25.21
N ALA A 175 16.60 15.42 25.61
CA ALA A 175 17.79 15.28 24.76
C ALA A 175 18.09 13.82 24.35
N ARG A 176 17.76 12.84 25.21
CA ARG A 176 17.87 11.41 24.87
C ARG A 176 16.77 10.95 23.90
N LEU A 177 15.55 11.48 24.02
CA LEU A 177 14.47 11.21 23.06
C LEU A 177 14.78 11.81 21.68
N ASP A 178 15.33 13.02 21.63
CA ASP A 178 15.80 13.65 20.40
C ASP A 178 16.90 12.81 19.74
N GLN A 179 17.86 12.32 20.53
CA GLN A 179 18.93 11.43 20.05
C GLN A 179 18.37 10.08 19.54
N VAL A 180 17.41 9.47 20.24
CA VAL A 180 16.75 8.22 19.79
C VAL A 180 15.98 8.45 18.48
N THR A 181 15.32 9.60 18.33
CA THR A 181 14.62 9.99 17.10
C THR A 181 15.60 10.11 15.94
N ALA A 182 16.71 10.85 16.12
CA ALA A 182 17.75 10.98 15.11
C ALA A 182 18.41 9.63 14.73
N HIS A 183 18.57 8.70 15.69
CA HIS A 183 19.00 7.33 15.39
C HIS A 183 17.94 6.54 14.61
N MET A 184 16.65 6.72 14.91
CA MET A 184 15.55 6.07 14.18
C MET A 184 15.49 6.55 12.72
N ASP A 185 15.62 7.86 12.48
CA ASP A 185 15.67 8.45 11.14
C ASP A 185 16.90 7.96 10.35
N ALA A 186 18.06 7.88 10.99
CA ALA A 186 19.27 7.31 10.39
C ALA A 186 19.11 5.83 10.02
N ILE A 187 18.44 5.03 10.87
CA ILE A 187 18.13 3.63 10.57
C ILE A 187 17.13 3.54 9.40
N GLN A 188 16.07 4.34 9.40
CA GLN A 188 15.09 4.36 8.30
C GLN A 188 15.77 4.71 6.97
N LYS A 189 16.62 5.74 6.94
CA LYS A 189 17.39 6.10 5.75
C LYS A 189 18.31 4.98 5.30
N ASN A 190 19.10 4.38 6.20
CA ASN A 190 20.02 3.30 5.86
C ASN A 190 19.28 2.06 5.31
N VAL A 191 18.09 1.76 5.83
CA VAL A 191 17.22 0.70 5.30
C VAL A 191 16.68 1.06 3.92
N LEU A 192 16.22 2.30 3.71
CA LEU A 192 15.73 2.78 2.42
C LEU A 192 16.82 2.72 1.34
N ASP A 193 18.01 3.26 1.63
CA ASP A 193 19.17 3.27 0.74
C ASP A 193 19.61 1.82 0.40
N ALA A 194 19.61 0.92 1.39
CA ALA A 194 19.91 -0.49 1.19
C ALA A 194 18.84 -1.23 0.36
N MET A 195 17.55 -0.95 0.59
CA MET A 195 16.46 -1.51 -0.21
C MET A 195 16.52 -1.02 -1.66
N GLN A 196 16.70 0.28 -1.89
CA GLN A 196 16.84 0.85 -3.23
C GLN A 196 18.04 0.25 -3.97
N LYS A 197 19.22 0.19 -3.32
CA LYS A 197 20.43 -0.42 -3.89
C LYS A 197 20.25 -1.90 -4.20
N THR A 198 19.57 -2.66 -3.33
CA THR A 198 19.27 -4.08 -3.56
C THR A 198 18.29 -4.27 -4.71
N THR A 199 17.28 -3.40 -4.81
CA THR A 199 16.28 -3.41 -5.88
C THR A 199 16.91 -3.09 -7.23
N ALA A 200 17.79 -2.08 -7.29
CA ALA A 200 18.53 -1.72 -8.50
C ALA A 200 19.47 -2.85 -8.97
N VAL A 201 20.20 -3.49 -8.05
CA VAL A 201 21.05 -4.65 -8.37
C VAL A 201 20.22 -5.87 -8.80
N LEU A 202 19.02 -6.04 -8.25
CA LEU A 202 18.10 -7.10 -8.67
C LEU A 202 17.53 -6.84 -10.07
N ALA A 203 17.09 -5.61 -10.35
CA ALA A 203 16.63 -5.18 -11.67
C ALA A 203 17.72 -5.42 -12.73
N GLN A 204 18.95 -4.93 -12.51
CA GLN A 204 20.08 -5.15 -13.42
C GLN A 204 20.37 -6.64 -13.67
N LYS A 205 20.15 -7.51 -12.67
CA LYS A 205 20.28 -8.98 -12.80
C LYS A 205 19.10 -9.65 -13.51
N VAL A 206 17.91 -9.04 -13.51
CA VAL A 206 16.76 -9.46 -14.30
C VAL A 206 16.94 -9.01 -15.74
N ASP A 207 17.31 -7.76 -15.99
CA ASP A 207 17.52 -7.19 -17.32
C ASP A 207 18.62 -7.95 -18.09
N SER A 208 19.76 -8.21 -17.46
CA SER A 208 20.84 -9.02 -18.08
C SER A 208 20.42 -10.46 -18.34
N ARG A 209 19.59 -11.08 -17.48
CA ARG A 209 19.01 -12.41 -17.76
C ARG A 209 17.99 -12.38 -18.89
N LEU A 210 17.21 -11.32 -19.03
CA LEU A 210 16.26 -11.15 -20.13
C LEU A 210 16.99 -10.95 -21.46
N ASP A 211 18.04 -10.15 -21.49
CA ASP A 211 18.93 -9.97 -22.65
C ASP A 211 19.61 -11.30 -23.05
N ASP A 212 20.15 -12.06 -22.09
CA ASP A 212 20.69 -13.41 -22.37
C ASP A 212 19.62 -14.41 -22.83
N GLN A 213 18.39 -14.35 -22.29
CA GLN A 213 17.27 -15.16 -22.79
C GLN A 213 16.83 -14.74 -24.20
N GLN A 214 16.85 -13.45 -24.54
CA GLN A 214 16.56 -12.95 -25.88
C GLN A 214 17.61 -13.44 -26.89
N LYS A 215 18.91 -13.43 -26.54
CA LYS A 215 19.97 -14.02 -27.37
C LYS A 215 19.76 -15.52 -27.59
N VAL A 216 19.36 -16.26 -26.55
CA VAL A 216 19.06 -17.70 -26.65
C VAL A 216 17.82 -17.94 -27.53
N LEU A 217 16.75 -17.16 -27.38
CA LEU A 217 15.55 -17.25 -28.22
C LEU A 217 15.88 -16.96 -29.69
N HIS A 218 16.63 -15.91 -29.99
CA HIS A 218 17.05 -15.59 -31.34
C HIS A 218 17.97 -16.69 -31.92
N GLY A 219 18.91 -17.24 -31.14
CA GLY A 219 19.72 -18.38 -31.54
C GLY A 219 18.93 -19.68 -31.77
N LEU A 220 17.80 -19.87 -31.08
CA LEU A 220 16.86 -20.96 -31.34
C LEU A 220 16.02 -20.69 -32.61
N GLU A 221 15.65 -19.44 -32.87
CA GLU A 221 14.96 -19.02 -34.10
C GLU A 221 15.85 -19.24 -35.34
N THR A 222 17.12 -18.84 -35.31
CA THR A 222 18.08 -19.13 -36.39
C THR A 222 18.26 -20.64 -36.59
N ARG A 223 18.30 -21.43 -35.51
CA ARG A 223 18.35 -22.91 -35.61
C ARG A 223 17.07 -23.48 -36.23
N SER A 224 15.90 -22.92 -35.90
CA SER A 224 14.62 -23.31 -36.49
C SER A 224 14.59 -23.04 -38.00
N GLN A 225 15.06 -21.86 -38.41
CA GLN A 225 15.22 -21.50 -39.84
C GLN A 225 16.18 -22.45 -40.56
N ASN A 226 17.32 -22.79 -39.94
CA ASN A 226 18.27 -23.77 -40.49
C ASN A 226 17.66 -25.19 -40.60
N VAL A 227 16.82 -25.61 -39.65
CA VAL A 227 16.09 -26.89 -39.72
C VAL A 227 15.05 -26.89 -40.83
N ALA A 228 14.30 -25.80 -41.01
CA ALA A 228 13.37 -25.65 -42.14
C ALA A 228 14.09 -25.65 -43.49
N GLN A 229 15.28 -25.04 -43.57
CA GLN A 229 16.13 -25.11 -44.76
C GLN A 229 16.61 -26.55 -45.02
N LEU A 230 17.07 -27.27 -43.99
CA LEU A 230 17.47 -28.68 -44.12
C LEU A 230 16.30 -29.58 -44.54
N ASP A 231 15.08 -29.34 -44.03
CA ASP A 231 13.89 -30.07 -44.45
C ASP A 231 13.54 -29.81 -45.92
N SER A 232 13.66 -28.55 -46.39
CA SER A 232 13.51 -28.23 -47.81
C SER A 232 14.55 -28.92 -48.70
N GLN A 233 15.81 -29.04 -48.22
CA GLN A 233 16.87 -29.76 -48.91
C GLN A 233 16.62 -31.28 -48.92
N ASN A 234 16.16 -31.86 -47.81
CA ASN A 234 15.75 -33.26 -47.72
C ASN A 234 14.59 -33.57 -48.67
N LYS A 235 13.63 -32.66 -48.81
CA LYS A 235 12.53 -32.78 -49.78
C LYS A 235 13.04 -32.76 -51.22
N VAL A 236 13.93 -31.83 -51.57
CA VAL A 236 14.57 -31.79 -52.90
C VAL A 236 15.37 -33.07 -53.17
N LEU A 237 16.07 -33.61 -52.16
CA LEU A 237 16.79 -34.87 -52.27
C LEU A 237 15.84 -36.07 -52.43
N ALA A 238 14.70 -36.09 -51.72
CA ALA A 238 13.67 -37.10 -51.89
C ALA A 238 13.03 -37.05 -53.29
N ASP A 239 12.76 -35.85 -53.82
CA ASP A 239 12.30 -35.65 -55.20
C ASP A 239 13.35 -36.12 -56.23
N GLN A 240 14.64 -35.89 -55.97
CA GLN A 240 15.74 -36.40 -56.81
C GLN A 240 15.85 -37.93 -56.77
N VAL A 241 15.76 -38.54 -55.58
CA VAL A 241 15.74 -40.01 -55.41
C VAL A 241 14.51 -40.63 -56.07
N SER A 242 13.35 -39.97 -55.98
CA SER A 242 12.12 -40.39 -56.67
C SER A 242 12.30 -40.36 -58.20
N ARG A 243 12.86 -39.27 -58.75
CA ARG A 243 13.19 -39.16 -60.18
C ARG A 243 14.23 -40.19 -60.63
N LEU A 244 15.24 -40.47 -59.81
CA LEU A 244 16.25 -41.50 -60.08
C LEU A 244 15.62 -42.90 -60.09
N ASN A 245 14.76 -43.21 -59.13
CA ASN A 245 14.02 -44.46 -59.09
C ASN A 245 13.10 -44.62 -60.30
N GLN A 246 12.40 -43.57 -60.71
CA GLN A 246 11.59 -43.58 -61.95
C GLN A 246 12.48 -43.82 -63.18
N ALA A 247 13.59 -43.08 -63.32
CA ALA A 247 14.52 -43.29 -64.43
C ALA A 247 15.14 -44.70 -64.47
N LEU A 248 15.35 -45.34 -63.31
CA LEU A 248 15.78 -46.75 -63.21
C LEU A 248 14.66 -47.73 -63.60
N VAL A 249 13.40 -47.42 -63.29
CA VAL A 249 12.22 -48.19 -63.77
C VAL A 249 12.06 -48.04 -65.28
N ASP A 250 12.15 -46.82 -65.81
CA ASP A 250 12.07 -46.52 -67.23
C ASP A 250 13.21 -47.20 -68.00
N PHE A 251 14.43 -47.17 -67.46
CA PHE A 251 15.60 -47.87 -68.01
C PHE A 251 15.42 -49.39 -67.97
N LYS A 252 14.89 -49.96 -66.88
CA LYS A 252 14.55 -51.38 -66.79
C LYS A 252 13.49 -51.76 -67.82
N GLN A 253 12.48 -50.92 -68.04
CA GLN A 253 11.46 -51.14 -69.08
C GLN A 253 12.07 -51.02 -70.49
N ALA A 254 12.97 -50.06 -70.73
CA ALA A 254 13.69 -49.94 -71.99
C ALA A 254 14.58 -51.16 -72.28
N LEU A 255 15.22 -51.75 -71.27
CA LEU A 255 15.94 -53.02 -71.37
C LEU A 255 14.99 -54.20 -71.64
N GLY A 256 13.80 -54.24 -71.02
CA GLY A 256 12.76 -55.22 -71.34
C GLY A 256 12.33 -55.13 -72.80
N ASN A 257 11.94 -53.93 -73.26
CA ASN A 257 11.57 -53.63 -74.64
C ASN A 257 12.73 -53.85 -75.64
N LEU A 258 13.98 -53.85 -75.19
CA LEU A 258 15.15 -54.23 -76.00
C LEU A 258 15.28 -55.76 -76.08
N GLY A 259 15.12 -56.46 -74.95
CA GLY A 259 15.07 -57.93 -74.91
C GLY A 259 13.96 -58.51 -75.78
N GLU A 260 12.75 -57.94 -75.72
CA GLU A 260 11.64 -58.30 -76.61
C GLU A 260 11.98 -58.09 -78.09
N ARG A 261 12.60 -56.95 -78.44
CA ARG A 261 13.05 -56.69 -79.83
C ARG A 261 14.17 -57.62 -80.28
N VAL A 262 15.06 -58.04 -79.40
CA VAL A 262 16.10 -59.04 -79.70
C VAL A 262 15.46 -60.43 -79.92
N VAL A 263 14.47 -60.82 -79.11
CA VAL A 263 13.70 -62.06 -79.31
C VAL A 263 12.89 -62.01 -80.62
N GLN A 264 12.26 -60.88 -80.94
CA GLN A 264 11.58 -60.68 -82.22
C GLN A 264 12.54 -60.73 -83.42
N GLN A 265 13.76 -60.18 -83.28
CA GLN A 265 14.79 -60.30 -84.32
C GLN A 265 15.30 -61.74 -84.47
N ASP A 266 15.53 -62.47 -83.38
CA ASP A 266 15.89 -63.89 -83.41
C ASP A 266 14.79 -64.75 -84.07
N GLN A 267 13.52 -64.50 -83.75
CA GLN A 267 12.38 -65.13 -84.41
C GLN A 267 12.31 -64.77 -85.90
N ALA A 268 12.52 -63.49 -86.27
CA ALA A 268 12.54 -63.06 -87.67
C ALA A 268 13.70 -63.70 -88.45
N VAL A 269 14.88 -63.80 -87.86
CA VAL A 269 16.05 -64.50 -88.44
C VAL A 269 15.76 -66.00 -88.61
N LYS A 270 15.10 -66.64 -87.63
CA LYS A 270 14.68 -68.05 -87.75
C LYS A 270 13.64 -68.27 -88.84
N HIS A 271 12.65 -67.39 -88.97
CA HIS A 271 11.69 -67.42 -90.08
C HIS A 271 12.35 -67.19 -91.44
N LEU A 272 13.31 -66.26 -91.53
CA LEU A 272 14.04 -65.97 -92.76
C LEU A 272 14.99 -67.12 -93.15
N ALA A 273 15.63 -67.77 -92.18
CA ALA A 273 16.40 -69.00 -92.40
C ALA A 273 15.53 -70.16 -92.89
N ALA A 274 14.35 -70.38 -92.27
CA ALA A 274 13.40 -71.40 -92.72
C ALA A 274 12.85 -71.11 -94.13
N SER A 275 12.63 -69.82 -94.48
CA SER A 275 12.28 -69.43 -95.86
C SER A 275 13.39 -69.75 -96.83
N LEU A 276 14.65 -69.45 -96.49
CA LEU A 276 15.82 -69.77 -97.34
C LEU A 276 16.01 -71.29 -97.50
N GLU A 277 15.73 -72.09 -96.48
CA GLU A 277 15.77 -73.55 -96.55
C GLU A 277 14.64 -74.10 -97.45
N GLN A 278 13.42 -73.54 -97.35
CA GLN A 278 12.30 -73.85 -98.24
C GLN A 278 12.59 -73.44 -99.70
N ASP A 279 13.17 -72.25 -99.91
CA ASP A 279 13.55 -71.76 -101.24
C ASP A 279 14.68 -72.60 -101.84
N ALA A 280 15.67 -73.02 -101.05
CA ALA A 280 16.72 -73.93 -101.48
C ALA A 280 16.17 -75.32 -101.87
N ALA A 281 15.23 -75.87 -101.09
CA ALA A 281 14.56 -77.13 -101.42
C ALA A 281 13.71 -77.01 -102.71
N ALA A 282 13.03 -75.87 -102.90
CA ALA A 282 12.28 -75.57 -104.13
C ALA A 282 13.21 -75.39 -105.35
N LEU A 283 14.40 -74.82 -105.15
CA LEU A 283 15.45 -74.70 -106.16
C LEU A 283 16.00 -76.09 -106.53
N ASN A 284 16.32 -76.95 -105.56
CA ASN A 284 16.80 -78.30 -105.84
C ASN A 284 15.77 -79.10 -106.64
N LYS A 285 14.49 -79.06 -106.22
CA LYS A 285 13.39 -79.70 -106.93
C LYS A 285 13.19 -79.16 -108.36
N ARG A 286 13.53 -77.90 -108.63
CA ARG A 286 13.58 -77.34 -110.00
C ARG A 286 14.78 -77.87 -110.79
N THR A 287 15.95 -78.02 -110.17
CA THR A 287 17.14 -78.64 -110.77
C THR A 287 16.86 -80.10 -111.13
N ASP A 288 16.26 -80.88 -110.23
CA ASP A 288 15.88 -82.27 -110.47
C ASP A 288 14.89 -82.40 -111.65
N ALA A 289 13.89 -81.51 -111.71
CA ALA A 289 12.93 -81.46 -112.82
C ALA A 289 13.57 -81.03 -114.15
N LEU A 290 14.59 -80.16 -114.12
CA LEU A 290 15.38 -79.80 -115.30
C LEU A 290 16.25 -80.96 -115.77
N ALA A 291 16.89 -81.68 -114.86
CA ALA A 291 17.70 -82.86 -115.18
C ALA A 291 16.85 -83.97 -115.84
N GLY A 292 15.70 -84.31 -115.24
CA GLY A 292 14.76 -85.27 -115.82
C GLY A 292 14.17 -84.83 -117.16
N LYS A 293 14.03 -83.51 -117.39
CA LYS A 293 13.64 -82.99 -118.71
C LYS A 293 14.76 -83.11 -119.75
N ILE A 294 16.00 -82.82 -119.38
CA ILE A 294 17.18 -83.02 -120.26
C ILE A 294 17.33 -84.50 -120.63
N GLU A 295 17.08 -85.42 -119.70
CA GLU A 295 17.09 -86.86 -119.97
C GLU A 295 15.96 -87.28 -120.92
N ALA A 296 14.75 -86.69 -120.79
CA ALA A 296 13.65 -86.90 -121.73
C ALA A 296 13.95 -86.32 -123.13
N ASP A 297 14.51 -85.13 -123.23
CA ASP A 297 14.87 -84.49 -124.50
C ASP A 297 16.03 -85.24 -125.20
N ASN A 298 16.97 -85.81 -124.43
CA ASN A 298 17.99 -86.76 -124.93
C ASN A 298 17.37 -88.07 -125.45
N LYS A 299 16.34 -88.60 -124.78
CA LYS A 299 15.60 -89.79 -125.26
C LYS A 299 14.86 -89.51 -126.57
N VAL A 300 14.20 -88.36 -126.68
CA VAL A 300 13.51 -87.94 -127.92
C VAL A 300 14.48 -87.73 -129.07
N THR A 301 15.66 -87.15 -128.84
CA THR A 301 16.69 -87.01 -129.89
C THR A 301 17.34 -88.35 -130.29
N ALA A 302 17.52 -89.29 -129.35
CA ALA A 302 17.94 -90.65 -129.66
C ALA A 302 16.88 -91.42 -130.47
N GLU A 303 15.58 -91.23 -130.19
CA GLU A 303 14.49 -91.78 -131.00
C GLU A 303 14.47 -91.16 -132.41
N HIS A 304 14.68 -89.85 -132.54
CA HIS A 304 14.80 -89.17 -133.83
C HIS A 304 15.98 -89.67 -134.67
N LEU A 305 17.14 -89.93 -134.05
CA LEU A 305 18.31 -90.50 -134.74
C LEU A 305 18.05 -91.91 -135.27
N ASN A 306 17.29 -92.73 -134.55
CA ASN A 306 16.89 -94.06 -135.03
C ASN A 306 15.91 -93.99 -136.20
N GLU A 307 15.00 -93.01 -136.21
CA GLU A 307 14.06 -92.83 -137.32
C GLU A 307 14.75 -92.24 -138.57
N VAL A 308 15.79 -91.40 -138.39
CA VAL A 308 16.70 -90.99 -139.48
C VAL A 308 17.49 -92.18 -140.04
N ASN A 309 18.00 -93.08 -139.21
CA ASN A 309 18.62 -94.32 -139.70
C ASN A 309 17.64 -95.21 -140.50
N ARG A 310 16.35 -95.23 -140.11
CA ARG A 310 15.29 -95.90 -140.89
C ARG A 310 15.06 -95.25 -142.26
N SER A 311 15.08 -93.92 -142.35
CA SER A 311 14.91 -93.23 -143.64
C SER A 311 16.13 -93.39 -144.55
N VAL A 312 17.35 -93.44 -144.00
CA VAL A 312 18.55 -93.82 -144.76
C VAL A 312 18.45 -95.25 -145.29
N ALA A 313 17.95 -96.19 -144.49
CA ALA A 313 17.74 -97.58 -144.92
C ALA A 313 16.67 -97.73 -146.01
N SER A 314 15.60 -96.91 -146.01
CA SER A 314 14.60 -96.93 -147.10
C SER A 314 15.11 -96.27 -148.38
N VAL A 315 15.94 -95.23 -148.29
CA VAL A 315 16.66 -94.63 -149.44
C VAL A 315 17.64 -95.62 -150.06
N ALA A 316 18.41 -96.37 -149.26
CA ALA A 316 19.32 -97.41 -149.77
C ALA A 316 18.57 -98.47 -150.60
N LYS A 317 17.38 -98.88 -150.14
CA LYS A 317 16.53 -99.87 -150.85
C LYS A 317 15.86 -99.31 -152.11
N ALA A 318 15.79 -97.98 -152.28
CA ALA A 318 15.36 -97.35 -153.52
C ALA A 318 16.49 -97.31 -154.58
N LEU A 319 17.76 -97.17 -154.16
CA LEU A 319 18.93 -97.24 -155.03
C LEU A 319 19.18 -98.64 -155.61
N GLU A 320 18.91 -99.69 -154.82
CA GLU A 320 19.11 -101.09 -155.23
C GLU A 320 18.31 -101.46 -156.51
N ASN A 321 17.08 -100.95 -156.66
CA ASN A 321 16.27 -101.13 -157.88
C ASN A 321 16.64 -100.20 -159.04
N ALA A 322 17.53 -99.22 -158.84
CA ALA A 322 18.03 -98.33 -159.90
C ALA A 322 19.35 -98.84 -160.52
N GLY A 323 20.21 -99.47 -159.72
CA GLY A 323 21.52 -99.97 -160.17
C GLY A 323 21.44 -100.96 -161.34
N GLY A 324 20.41 -101.81 -161.37
CA GLY A 324 20.16 -102.80 -162.43
C GLY A 324 19.90 -102.23 -163.83
N LYS A 325 19.90 -100.91 -164.03
CA LYS A 325 19.80 -100.24 -165.34
C LYS A 325 20.97 -99.32 -165.68
N PHE A 326 21.97 -99.22 -164.80
CA PHE A 326 23.21 -98.45 -165.09
C PHE A 326 24.34 -99.33 -165.61
N VAL A 327 24.44 -100.59 -165.17
CA VAL A 327 25.47 -101.55 -165.64
C VAL A 327 25.45 -101.71 -167.17
N SER A 328 24.25 -101.74 -167.79
CA SER A 328 24.11 -101.80 -169.25
C SER A 328 24.39 -100.47 -169.99
N ARG A 329 24.92 -99.45 -169.30
CA ARG A 329 25.28 -98.14 -169.90
C ARG A 329 26.76 -97.79 -169.74
N GLU A 330 27.50 -98.45 -168.84
CA GLU A 330 28.97 -98.35 -168.78
C GLU A 330 29.62 -99.04 -170.00
N ASP A 331 29.15 -100.24 -170.38
CA ASP A 331 29.61 -100.99 -171.57
C ASP A 331 29.50 -100.21 -172.91
N ASP A 332 28.62 -99.21 -173.00
CA ASP A 332 28.48 -98.33 -174.18
C ASP A 332 29.44 -97.12 -174.12
N HIS A 333 29.73 -96.63 -172.92
CA HIS A 333 30.60 -95.47 -172.74
C HIS A 333 32.08 -95.81 -172.97
N GLU A 334 32.54 -97.00 -172.54
CA GLU A 334 33.93 -97.44 -172.74
C GLU A 334 34.30 -97.53 -174.24
N ARG A 335 33.44 -98.18 -175.05
CA ARG A 335 33.65 -98.35 -176.50
C ARG A 335 33.76 -97.02 -177.27
N ARG A 336 33.06 -96.00 -176.81
CA ARG A 336 33.03 -94.67 -177.47
C ARG A 336 34.27 -93.83 -177.19
N ILE A 337 35.04 -94.18 -176.16
CA ILE A 337 36.35 -93.56 -175.87
C ILE A 337 37.43 -94.14 -176.80
N ASP A 338 37.38 -95.45 -177.09
CA ASP A 338 38.27 -96.11 -178.04
C ASP A 338 38.07 -95.65 -179.50
N GLU A 339 36.84 -95.31 -179.89
CA GLU A 339 36.53 -94.84 -181.25
C GLU A 339 36.92 -93.36 -181.44
N THR A 340 36.58 -92.48 -180.48
CA THR A 340 36.97 -91.06 -180.54
C THR A 340 38.50 -90.86 -180.51
N THR A 341 39.23 -91.78 -179.89
CA THR A 341 40.71 -91.83 -179.93
C THR A 341 41.23 -92.10 -181.36
N ARG A 342 40.49 -92.85 -182.19
CA ARG A 342 40.85 -93.10 -183.61
C ARG A 342 40.47 -91.91 -184.50
N GLU A 343 39.29 -91.34 -184.31
CA GLU A 343 38.85 -90.16 -185.07
C GLU A 343 39.75 -88.94 -184.83
N LEU A 344 40.24 -88.73 -183.60
CA LEU A 344 41.23 -87.69 -183.28
C LEU A 344 42.49 -87.78 -184.15
N GLY A 345 42.99 -88.99 -184.43
CA GLY A 345 44.12 -89.20 -185.33
C GLY A 345 43.84 -88.77 -186.78
N HIS A 346 42.60 -88.96 -187.25
CA HIS A 346 42.20 -88.55 -188.60
C HIS A 346 41.94 -87.03 -188.69
N VAL A 347 41.38 -86.42 -187.63
CA VAL A 347 41.23 -84.97 -187.50
C VAL A 347 42.60 -84.29 -187.48
N GLN A 348 43.60 -84.85 -186.80
CA GLN A 348 44.95 -84.28 -186.73
C GLN A 348 45.67 -84.24 -188.09
N ALA A 349 45.40 -85.19 -189.00
CA ALA A 349 45.87 -85.13 -190.38
C ALA A 349 45.14 -84.07 -191.23
N GLN A 350 43.83 -83.85 -190.99
CA GLN A 350 43.09 -82.78 -191.65
C GLN A 350 43.51 -81.38 -191.14
N ILE A 351 43.86 -81.23 -189.86
CA ILE A 351 44.38 -79.98 -189.30
C ILE A 351 45.66 -79.54 -190.04
N GLN A 352 46.60 -80.45 -190.31
CA GLN A 352 47.79 -80.14 -191.13
C GLN A 352 47.46 -79.72 -192.58
N THR A 353 46.26 -80.03 -193.07
CA THR A 353 45.76 -79.61 -194.39
C THR A 353 45.00 -78.28 -194.33
N LEU A 354 44.32 -77.98 -193.20
CA LEU A 354 43.61 -76.72 -192.97
C LEU A 354 44.53 -75.56 -192.56
N ASP A 355 45.63 -75.83 -191.87
CA ASP A 355 46.59 -74.80 -191.42
C ASP A 355 47.11 -73.98 -192.62
N LYS A 356 47.49 -74.71 -193.68
CA LYS A 356 47.89 -74.22 -195.01
C LYS A 356 46.79 -73.47 -195.79
N ASN A 357 45.58 -73.39 -195.23
CA ASN A 357 44.41 -72.73 -195.82
C ASN A 357 43.88 -71.59 -194.94
N LEU A 358 44.12 -71.63 -193.62
CA LEU A 358 43.74 -70.58 -192.67
C LEU A 358 44.66 -69.36 -192.72
N GLU A 359 45.93 -69.52 -193.10
CA GLU A 359 46.82 -68.39 -193.46
C GLU A 359 46.18 -67.50 -194.54
N ASN A 360 45.50 -68.10 -195.52
CA ASN A 360 44.86 -67.36 -196.61
C ASN A 360 43.60 -66.57 -196.19
N GLN A 361 42.99 -66.85 -195.03
CA GLN A 361 41.77 -66.18 -194.57
C GLN A 361 41.98 -65.15 -193.44
N HIS A 362 43.04 -65.27 -192.64
CA HIS A 362 43.31 -64.30 -191.56
C HIS A 362 43.56 -62.87 -192.05
N ALA A 363 43.86 -62.67 -193.33
CA ALA A 363 43.95 -61.35 -193.96
C ALA A 363 42.58 -60.62 -194.06
N PHE A 364 41.44 -61.32 -194.00
CA PHE A 364 40.13 -60.77 -194.39
C PHE A 364 39.33 -60.14 -193.22
N LEU A 365 39.36 -60.74 -192.02
CA LEU A 365 38.44 -60.36 -190.93
C LEU A 365 38.72 -59.01 -190.26
N LYS A 366 39.92 -58.43 -190.44
CA LYS A 366 40.37 -57.21 -189.74
C LYS A 366 39.64 -55.92 -190.18
N GLN A 367 38.68 -56.01 -191.10
CA GLN A 367 38.08 -54.87 -191.80
C GLN A 367 36.67 -54.47 -191.29
N VAL A 368 36.13 -55.11 -190.25
CA VAL A 368 34.70 -55.01 -189.87
C VAL A 368 34.41 -54.39 -188.48
N GLU A 369 35.37 -54.38 -187.57
CA GLU A 369 35.12 -54.30 -186.10
C GLU A 369 34.61 -52.95 -185.53
N GLN A 370 34.65 -51.85 -186.29
CA GLN A 370 34.74 -50.49 -185.74
C GLN A 370 33.43 -49.77 -185.31
N HIS A 371 32.27 -50.44 -185.16
CA HIS A 371 30.98 -49.76 -185.45
C HIS A 371 29.87 -49.53 -184.38
N LEU A 372 29.84 -50.12 -183.16
CA LEU A 372 28.56 -50.28 -182.39
C LEU A 372 28.51 -49.91 -180.88
N SER A 373 29.24 -48.93 -180.36
CA SER A 373 29.46 -48.75 -178.88
C SER A 373 28.83 -47.52 -178.15
N ALA A 374 27.64 -47.01 -178.51
CA ALA A 374 27.29 -45.58 -178.29
C ALA A 374 26.00 -45.12 -177.52
N LEU A 375 25.38 -45.88 -176.58
CA LEU A 375 23.98 -45.56 -176.10
C LEU A 375 23.65 -45.67 -174.57
N ARG A 376 23.98 -44.72 -173.64
CA ARG A 376 23.61 -44.81 -172.16
C ARG A 376 23.72 -43.56 -171.20
N VAL A 377 22.64 -42.97 -170.61
CA VAL A 377 22.61 -41.79 -169.60
C VAL A 377 21.27 -41.63 -168.69
N SER A 378 21.18 -41.31 -167.32
CA SER A 378 19.95 -40.97 -166.40
C SER A 378 20.07 -40.71 -164.78
N ALA A 379 19.10 -40.07 -163.98
CA ALA A 379 19.04 -39.88 -162.41
C ALA A 379 17.77 -39.20 -161.59
N SER A 380 17.65 -39.19 -160.19
CA SER A 380 17.15 -38.13 -159.11
C SER A 380 15.83 -38.06 -158.07
N GLN A 381 15.86 -37.86 -156.63
CA GLN A 381 14.88 -37.18 -155.50
C GLN A 381 14.75 -37.44 -153.82
N ARG A 382 14.22 -36.48 -152.89
CA ARG A 382 13.43 -36.32 -151.46
C ARG A 382 13.82 -36.67 -149.87
N ALA A 383 13.24 -36.41 -148.57
CA ALA A 383 12.22 -35.64 -147.59
C ALA A 383 12.32 -35.95 -145.92
N GLU A 384 11.68 -35.61 -144.66
CA GLU A 384 10.80 -34.65 -143.71
C GLU A 384 10.52 -35.14 -142.10
N GLN A 385 9.96 -34.71 -140.83
CA GLN A 385 9.28 -33.66 -139.78
C GLN A 385 9.25 -34.08 -138.13
N ALA A 386 8.68 -33.69 -136.85
CA ALA A 386 7.70 -32.79 -135.91
C ALA A 386 7.73 -32.78 -134.19
N PRO A 387 6.88 -32.09 -133.23
CA PRO A 387 6.91 -31.77 -131.63
C PRO A 387 5.65 -31.97 -130.52
N ALA A 388 5.27 -31.59 -129.16
CA ALA A 388 5.49 -30.81 -127.76
C ALA A 388 4.56 -31.23 -126.38
N VAL A 389 4.13 -30.77 -125.06
CA VAL A 389 3.89 -29.65 -123.88
C VAL A 389 3.33 -30.17 -122.35
N ALA A 390 2.94 -29.71 -121.02
CA ALA A 390 2.92 -28.68 -119.74
C ALA A 390 2.20 -29.19 -118.28
N GLU A 391 1.80 -28.70 -116.96
CA GLU A 391 1.73 -27.53 -115.84
C GLU A 391 1.25 -27.77 -114.21
N VAL A 392 0.98 -26.82 -113.15
CA VAL A 392 0.92 -26.87 -111.50
C VAL A 392 0.08 -25.75 -110.53
N ALA A 393 -0.26 -25.45 -109.13
CA ALA A 393 -0.49 -25.86 -107.57
C ALA A 393 -1.10 -24.80 -106.36
N PRO A 394 -1.39 -25.04 -104.95
CA PRO A 394 -2.20 -24.24 -103.79
C PRO A 394 -1.87 -24.04 -102.13
N LEU A 395 -2.69 -23.38 -101.12
CA LEU A 395 -2.52 -22.98 -99.55
C LEU A 395 -3.83 -22.64 -98.51
N ALA A 396 -4.08 -22.16 -97.16
CA ALA A 396 -3.65 -21.82 -95.64
C ALA A 396 -4.83 -21.22 -94.57
N GLN A 397 -5.01 -20.74 -93.21
CA GLN A 397 -4.59 -20.59 -91.66
C GLN A 397 -5.65 -19.76 -90.62
N SER A 398 -5.76 -19.31 -89.24
CA SER A 398 -5.48 -19.49 -87.65
C SER A 398 -6.07 -18.42 -86.47
N GLN A 399 -6.26 -18.61 -85.05
CA GLN A 399 -6.53 -17.63 -83.75
C GLN A 399 -7.06 -18.20 -82.26
N ALA A 400 -7.41 -17.67 -80.96
CA ALA A 400 -7.37 -16.54 -79.81
C ALA A 400 -8.17 -16.86 -78.35
N MET A 401 -8.43 -16.26 -77.06
CA MET A 401 -8.03 -15.29 -75.83
C MET A 401 -8.92 -15.19 -74.39
N PRO A 402 -8.54 -14.70 -73.08
CA PRO A 402 -9.29 -14.71 -71.66
C PRO A 402 -9.11 -13.67 -70.32
N PRO A 403 -9.90 -13.63 -69.11
CA PRO A 403 -9.86 -12.69 -67.81
C PRO A 403 -10.28 -13.03 -66.21
N PRO A 404 -10.21 -12.17 -65.06
CA PRO A 404 -10.41 -12.41 -63.47
C PRO A 404 -10.97 -11.32 -62.31
N GLU A 405 -11.12 -11.56 -60.89
CA GLU A 405 -11.05 -10.64 -59.54
C GLU A 405 -11.94 -10.81 -58.10
N PRO A 406 -11.63 -10.31 -56.78
CA PRO A 406 -12.32 -10.53 -55.33
C PRO A 406 -12.34 -9.49 -54.00
N VAL A 407 -13.04 -9.67 -52.75
CA VAL A 407 -13.10 -8.80 -51.38
C VAL A 407 -13.59 -9.33 -49.87
N SER A 408 -13.71 -8.56 -48.66
CA SER A 408 -14.15 -8.88 -47.13
C SER A 408 -14.43 -7.64 -46.07
N PRO A 409 -14.61 -7.48 -44.63
CA PRO A 409 -14.74 -8.17 -43.19
C PRO A 409 -15.65 -7.55 -41.89
N PRO A 410 -15.61 -7.95 -40.50
CA PRO A 410 -16.55 -7.59 -39.25
C PRO A 410 -16.11 -7.36 -37.65
N THR A 411 -17.00 -7.18 -36.53
CA THR A 411 -16.79 -6.90 -34.97
C THR A 411 -17.79 -7.43 -33.77
N SER A 412 -17.76 -7.01 -32.42
CA SER A 412 -18.34 -7.66 -31.12
C SER A 412 -19.07 -6.83 -29.92
N SER A 413 -19.49 -7.41 -28.74
CA SER A 413 -20.15 -6.84 -27.45
C SER A 413 -20.24 -7.87 -26.22
N PRO A 414 -20.99 -7.86 -25.01
CA PRO A 414 -21.95 -6.99 -24.19
C PRO A 414 -21.94 -7.06 -22.55
N VAL A 415 -23.08 -6.80 -21.79
CA VAL A 415 -23.60 -7.13 -20.35
C VAL A 415 -23.41 -6.26 -18.99
N PRO A 416 -24.30 -6.33 -17.92
CA PRO A 416 -24.54 -5.27 -16.85
C PRO A 416 -24.63 -5.68 -15.31
N SER A 417 -25.19 -4.83 -14.38
CA SER A 417 -25.44 -5.12 -12.93
C SER A 417 -26.51 -4.22 -12.18
N SER A 418 -26.98 -4.61 -10.97
CA SER A 418 -27.84 -3.90 -9.97
C SER A 418 -27.92 -4.72 -8.64
N GLY A 419 -28.48 -4.33 -7.47
CA GLY A 419 -29.20 -3.16 -6.90
C GLY A 419 -29.54 -3.38 -5.38
N SER A 420 -30.16 -2.46 -4.61
CA SER A 420 -30.38 -2.63 -3.13
C SER A 420 -31.44 -1.73 -2.43
N MET A 421 -32.23 -2.28 -1.48
CA MET A 421 -33.01 -1.56 -0.43
C MET A 421 -33.43 -2.47 0.76
N SER A 422 -33.33 -1.97 2.01
CA SER A 422 -34.23 -2.17 3.20
C SER A 422 -33.46 -1.96 4.52
N ARG A 423 -34.10 -1.40 5.57
CA ARG A 423 -33.43 -1.12 6.88
C ARG A 423 -34.36 -1.06 8.13
N SER A 424 -35.68 -1.17 7.99
CA SER A 424 -36.61 -0.74 9.06
C SER A 424 -36.82 -1.75 10.20
N GLU A 425 -36.81 -3.05 9.91
CA GLU A 425 -37.11 -4.12 10.89
C GLU A 425 -35.97 -4.34 11.91
N ASN A 426 -34.79 -3.76 11.66
CA ASN A 426 -33.54 -4.13 12.29
C ASN A 426 -33.30 -3.55 13.71
N ARG A 427 -34.33 -2.97 14.37
CA ARG A 427 -34.14 -2.20 15.63
C ARG A 427 -34.57 -2.93 16.90
N SER A 428 -35.64 -3.71 16.87
CA SER A 428 -36.06 -4.57 17.98
C SER A 428 -35.17 -5.81 18.08
N ALA A 429 -34.81 -6.39 16.93
CA ALA A 429 -33.85 -7.50 16.84
C ALA A 429 -32.47 -7.11 17.41
N ALA A 430 -32.00 -5.88 17.16
CA ALA A 430 -30.74 -5.38 17.71
C ALA A 430 -30.73 -5.40 19.25
N LEU A 431 -31.74 -4.83 19.92
CA LEU A 431 -31.81 -4.80 21.39
C LEU A 431 -31.84 -6.19 22.04
N MET A 432 -32.38 -7.20 21.34
CA MET A 432 -32.31 -8.60 21.77
C MET A 432 -30.90 -9.18 21.59
N ALA A 433 -30.25 -8.92 20.45
CA ALA A 433 -28.90 -9.38 20.13
C ALA A 433 -27.83 -8.74 21.02
N ASP A 434 -27.95 -7.44 21.33
CA ASP A 434 -27.19 -6.72 22.36
C ASP A 434 -27.17 -7.54 23.66
N ARG A 435 -28.37 -7.88 24.14
CA ARG A 435 -28.55 -8.58 25.41
C ARG A 435 -27.98 -10.00 25.38
N GLU A 436 -28.22 -10.76 24.32
CA GLU A 436 -27.69 -12.11 24.16
C GLU A 436 -26.15 -12.11 24.12
N SER A 437 -25.54 -11.20 23.35
CA SER A 437 -24.09 -11.08 23.24
C SER A 437 -23.43 -10.71 24.58
N TYR A 438 -24.05 -9.79 25.33
CA TYR A 438 -23.62 -9.42 26.68
C TYR A 438 -23.77 -10.58 27.68
N GLU A 439 -24.93 -11.26 27.73
CA GLU A 439 -25.17 -12.35 28.68
C GLU A 439 -24.25 -13.56 28.41
N ARG A 440 -24.03 -13.91 27.14
CA ARG A 440 -23.06 -14.94 26.70
C ARG A 440 -21.63 -14.62 27.16
N THR A 441 -21.22 -13.35 27.08
CA THR A 441 -19.89 -12.90 27.52
C THR A 441 -19.77 -12.88 29.04
N LEU A 442 -20.83 -12.49 29.74
CA LEU A 442 -20.89 -12.50 31.20
C LEU A 442 -20.85 -13.92 31.78
N THR A 443 -21.34 -14.93 31.06
CA THR A 443 -21.17 -16.34 31.42
C THR A 443 -19.69 -16.75 31.39
N ARG A 444 -18.95 -16.47 30.31
CA ARG A 444 -17.48 -16.72 30.25
C ARG A 444 -16.72 -16.11 31.44
N PHE A 445 -17.10 -14.89 31.85
CA PHE A 445 -16.50 -14.25 33.02
C PHE A 445 -16.76 -15.03 34.32
N LYS A 446 -17.99 -15.53 34.53
CA LYS A 446 -18.36 -16.38 35.68
C LYS A 446 -17.64 -17.73 35.66
N ASP A 447 -17.45 -18.30 34.47
CA ASP A 447 -16.74 -19.57 34.25
C ASP A 447 -15.21 -19.44 34.46
N GLY A 448 -14.69 -18.22 34.65
CA GLY A 448 -13.27 -17.94 34.85
C GLY A 448 -12.47 -17.72 33.56
N ASP A 449 -13.10 -17.75 32.38
CA ASP A 449 -12.50 -17.37 31.10
C ASP A 449 -12.37 -15.83 31.00
N LEU A 450 -11.43 -15.28 31.79
CA LEU A 450 -11.11 -13.85 31.80
C LEU A 450 -10.41 -13.37 30.52
N ASP A 451 -10.04 -14.27 29.59
CA ASP A 451 -9.45 -13.88 28.30
C ASP A 451 -10.54 -13.73 27.25
N GLY A 452 -11.41 -14.73 27.08
CA GLY A 452 -12.60 -14.62 26.23
C GLY A 452 -13.63 -13.63 26.76
N ALA A 453 -13.72 -13.41 28.08
CA ALA A 453 -14.50 -12.30 28.64
C ALA A 453 -13.92 -10.92 28.24
N ARG A 454 -12.59 -10.72 28.30
CA ARG A 454 -11.96 -9.47 27.83
C ARG A 454 -12.21 -9.24 26.35
N GLN A 455 -12.04 -10.27 25.52
CA GLN A 455 -12.29 -10.17 24.09
C GLN A 455 -13.78 -9.86 23.81
N GLY A 456 -14.70 -10.63 24.38
CA GLY A 456 -16.13 -10.46 24.16
C GLY A 456 -16.67 -9.12 24.66
N PHE A 457 -16.19 -8.59 25.80
CA PHE A 457 -16.62 -7.27 26.27
C PHE A 457 -16.01 -6.12 25.46
N ALA A 458 -14.78 -6.27 24.95
CA ALA A 458 -14.19 -5.30 24.02
C ALA A 458 -14.91 -5.30 22.66
N GLU A 459 -15.25 -6.48 22.13
CA GLU A 459 -16.03 -6.66 20.91
C GLU A 459 -17.45 -6.11 21.07
N PHE A 460 -18.12 -6.41 22.18
CA PHE A 460 -19.44 -5.87 22.51
C PHE A 460 -19.45 -4.34 22.53
N LEU A 461 -18.44 -3.70 23.12
CA LEU A 461 -18.32 -2.24 23.16
C LEU A 461 -18.02 -1.61 21.80
N LEU A 462 -17.44 -2.38 20.86
CA LEU A 462 -17.18 -1.94 19.49
C LEU A 462 -18.42 -2.09 18.59
N GLN A 463 -19.18 -3.18 18.77
CA GLN A 463 -20.41 -3.47 18.00
C GLN A 463 -21.63 -2.71 18.52
N HIS A 464 -21.73 -2.49 19.84
CA HIS A 464 -22.89 -1.92 20.53
C HIS A 464 -22.52 -0.70 21.41
N PRO A 465 -21.80 0.33 20.91
CA PRO A 465 -21.27 1.44 21.72
C PRO A 465 -22.33 2.34 22.35
N HIS A 466 -23.59 2.26 21.89
CA HIS A 466 -24.74 3.02 22.39
C HIS A 466 -25.75 2.15 23.16
N SER A 467 -25.37 0.91 23.52
CA SER A 467 -26.23 0.02 24.30
C SER A 467 -26.37 0.50 25.75
N ASP A 468 -27.56 0.33 26.34
CA ASP A 468 -27.78 0.52 27.79
C ASP A 468 -26.92 -0.43 28.63
N LEU A 469 -26.41 -1.52 28.04
CA LEU A 469 -25.49 -2.47 28.66
C LEU A 469 -24.02 -2.07 28.52
N ALA A 470 -23.66 -1.07 27.70
CA ALA A 470 -22.28 -0.62 27.51
C ALA A 470 -21.57 -0.19 28.83
N PRO A 471 -22.19 0.54 29.77
CA PRO A 471 -21.55 0.86 31.06
C PRO A 471 -21.21 -0.40 31.87
N ASN A 472 -22.09 -1.42 31.81
CA ASN A 472 -21.89 -2.69 32.50
C ASN A 472 -20.81 -3.54 31.82
N ALA A 473 -20.84 -3.67 30.49
CA ALA A 473 -19.80 -4.36 29.73
C ALA A 473 -18.41 -3.75 29.97
N ARG A 474 -18.32 -2.42 30.04
CA ARG A 474 -17.06 -1.71 30.28
C ARG A 474 -16.54 -1.85 31.71
N PHE A 475 -17.43 -1.94 32.70
CA PHE A 475 -17.07 -2.36 34.04
C PHE A 475 -16.54 -3.81 34.08
N TRP A 476 -17.22 -4.77 33.44
CA TRP A 476 -16.79 -6.17 33.45
C TRP A 476 -15.50 -6.40 32.65
N LEU A 477 -15.24 -5.62 31.60
CA LEU A 477 -13.94 -5.55 30.93
C LEU A 477 -12.84 -5.15 31.93
N GLY A 478 -13.08 -4.13 32.76
CA GLY A 478 -12.19 -3.72 33.85
C GLY A 478 -11.98 -4.81 34.91
N GLU A 479 -13.04 -5.48 35.35
CA GLU A 479 -12.94 -6.62 36.28
C GLU A 479 -12.14 -7.79 35.69
N SER A 480 -12.25 -8.01 34.38
CA SER A 480 -11.51 -9.07 33.68
C SER A 480 -10.01 -8.74 33.57
N TYR A 481 -9.65 -7.47 33.34
CA TYR A 481 -8.26 -7.01 33.47
C TYR A 481 -7.77 -7.12 34.91
N TYR A 482 -8.58 -6.73 35.91
CA TYR A 482 -8.24 -6.82 37.33
C TYR A 482 -7.98 -8.26 37.79
N GLY A 483 -8.83 -9.21 37.39
CA GLY A 483 -8.65 -10.63 37.70
C GLY A 483 -7.38 -11.23 37.07
N LYS A 484 -7.01 -10.75 35.88
CA LYS A 484 -5.72 -11.06 35.21
C LYS A 484 -4.53 -10.24 35.76
N LYS A 485 -4.71 -9.47 36.82
CA LYS A 485 -3.72 -8.58 37.49
C LYS A 485 -3.16 -7.45 36.61
N ASP A 486 -3.83 -7.15 35.49
CA ASP A 486 -3.51 -6.01 34.64
C ASP A 486 -4.22 -4.76 35.19
N PHE A 487 -3.74 -4.29 36.33
CA PHE A 487 -4.40 -3.23 37.09
C PHE A 487 -4.39 -1.89 36.36
N SER A 488 -3.44 -1.65 35.44
CA SER A 488 -3.43 -0.43 34.62
C SER A 488 -4.63 -0.41 33.68
N ARG A 489 -4.79 -1.45 32.82
CA ARG A 489 -5.93 -1.51 31.89
C ARG A 489 -7.27 -1.69 32.61
N ALA A 490 -7.27 -2.21 33.84
CA ALA A 490 -8.45 -2.18 34.70
C ALA A 490 -8.85 -0.74 35.08
N ILE A 491 -7.89 0.10 35.53
CA ILE A 491 -8.12 1.52 35.85
C ILE A 491 -8.65 2.27 34.62
N ASP A 492 -8.00 2.09 33.47
CA ASP A 492 -8.41 2.74 32.21
C ASP A 492 -9.84 2.36 31.83
N ALA A 493 -10.21 1.08 31.98
CA ALA A 493 -11.58 0.60 31.72
C ALA A 493 -12.60 1.20 32.71
N TYR A 494 -12.28 1.30 34.00
CA TYR A 494 -13.16 1.89 35.01
C TYR A 494 -13.36 3.40 34.82
N ASP A 495 -12.30 4.17 34.53
CA ASP A 495 -12.42 5.60 34.24
C ASP A 495 -13.31 5.86 33.02
N GLN A 496 -13.21 5.00 32.02
CA GLN A 496 -14.06 5.08 30.83
C GLN A 496 -15.53 4.71 31.10
N VAL A 497 -15.89 4.14 32.26
CA VAL A 497 -17.30 4.07 32.70
C VAL A 497 -17.78 5.46 33.13
N GLN A 498 -17.01 6.17 33.95
CA GLN A 498 -17.36 7.53 34.41
C GLN A 498 -17.38 8.54 33.24
N LEU A 499 -16.38 8.48 32.35
CA LEU A 499 -16.22 9.46 31.27
C LEU A 499 -17.32 9.35 30.20
N ASN A 500 -17.67 8.13 29.77
CA ASN A 500 -18.64 7.93 28.69
C ASN A 500 -20.09 7.79 29.19
N HIS A 501 -20.28 7.38 30.44
CA HIS A 501 -21.61 7.07 31.01
C HIS A 501 -21.78 7.64 32.44
N PRO A 502 -21.56 8.96 32.67
CA PRO A 502 -21.51 9.55 34.02
C PRO A 502 -22.80 9.40 34.84
N ALA A 503 -23.94 9.20 34.18
CA ALA A 503 -25.25 8.96 34.80
C ALA A 503 -25.55 7.48 35.12
N SER A 504 -24.64 6.54 34.78
CA SER A 504 -24.86 5.11 35.02
C SER A 504 -24.73 4.75 36.50
N GLU A 505 -25.64 3.91 37.00
CA GLU A 505 -25.56 3.26 38.31
C GLU A 505 -24.26 2.47 38.53
N LYS A 506 -23.50 2.18 37.46
CA LYS A 506 -22.23 1.47 37.54
C LYS A 506 -21.02 2.36 37.87
N VAL A 507 -21.14 3.69 37.79
CA VAL A 507 -20.02 4.62 38.05
C VAL A 507 -19.46 4.52 39.49
N PRO A 508 -20.26 4.45 40.57
CA PRO A 508 -19.74 4.29 41.94
C PRO A 508 -18.93 3.00 42.09
N ALA A 509 -19.39 1.92 41.45
CA ALA A 509 -18.70 0.62 41.49
C ALA A 509 -17.39 0.64 40.69
N ALA A 510 -17.37 1.29 39.53
CA ALA A 510 -16.16 1.49 38.74
C ALA A 510 -15.11 2.30 39.51
N LEU A 511 -15.49 3.42 40.13
CA LEU A 511 -14.60 4.24 40.95
C LEU A 511 -14.05 3.49 42.18
N LEU A 512 -14.89 2.70 42.87
CA LEU A 512 -14.45 1.84 43.97
C LEU A 512 -13.40 0.81 43.49
N LYS A 513 -13.64 0.15 42.34
CA LYS A 513 -12.69 -0.82 41.79
C LYS A 513 -11.42 -0.18 41.23
N LYS A 514 -11.48 1.05 40.70
CA LYS A 514 -10.29 1.87 40.39
C LYS A 514 -9.47 2.15 41.66
N GLY A 515 -10.11 2.50 42.77
CA GLY A 515 -9.45 2.63 44.07
C GLY A 515 -8.72 1.34 44.49
N TYR A 516 -9.38 0.19 44.34
CA TYR A 516 -8.77 -1.12 44.66
C TYR A 516 -7.65 -1.51 43.68
N ALA A 517 -7.74 -1.14 42.40
CA ALA A 517 -6.68 -1.36 41.41
C ALA A 517 -5.42 -0.55 41.73
N TYR A 518 -5.55 0.70 42.17
CA TYR A 518 -4.40 1.47 42.68
C TYR A 518 -3.79 0.84 43.94
N LEU A 519 -4.59 0.24 44.84
CA LEU A 519 -4.04 -0.50 45.98
C LEU A 519 -3.26 -1.75 45.55
N ALA A 520 -3.73 -2.46 44.52
CA ALA A 520 -3.00 -3.59 43.96
C ALA A 520 -1.68 -3.17 43.28
N LEU A 521 -1.64 -1.98 42.68
CA LEU A 521 -0.43 -1.30 42.20
C LEU A 521 0.43 -0.68 43.32
N LYS A 522 0.01 -0.80 44.59
CA LYS A 522 0.63 -0.18 45.78
C LYS A 522 0.62 1.36 45.81
N ASP A 523 -0.06 2.03 44.88
CA ASP A 523 -0.22 3.49 44.87
C ASP A 523 -1.30 3.92 45.88
N ARG A 524 -0.91 3.91 47.17
CA ARG A 524 -1.77 4.33 48.28
C ARG A 524 -2.33 5.74 48.10
N LYS A 525 -1.60 6.64 47.44
CA LYS A 525 -2.01 8.05 47.24
C LYS A 525 -3.15 8.16 46.22
N LYS A 526 -3.00 7.56 45.03
CA LYS A 526 -4.08 7.55 44.02
C LYS A 526 -5.27 6.70 44.47
N ALA A 527 -5.03 5.61 45.20
CA ALA A 527 -6.08 4.82 45.83
C ALA A 527 -6.93 5.65 46.81
N ALA A 528 -6.30 6.34 47.76
CA ALA A 528 -7.01 7.17 48.73
C ALA A 528 -7.80 8.30 48.03
N SER A 529 -7.25 8.89 46.97
CA SER A 529 -7.95 9.88 46.14
C SER A 529 -9.20 9.29 45.46
N ALA A 530 -9.07 8.16 44.77
CA ALA A 530 -10.20 7.50 44.09
C ALA A 530 -11.27 7.00 45.08
N LEU A 531 -10.88 6.45 46.23
CA LEU A 531 -11.82 6.04 47.28
C LEU A 531 -12.55 7.26 47.88
N LYS A 532 -11.85 8.37 48.13
CA LYS A 532 -12.48 9.62 48.56
C LYS A 532 -13.46 10.15 47.51
N GLN A 533 -13.13 10.04 46.22
CA GLN A 533 -14.01 10.45 45.11
C GLN A 533 -15.36 9.69 45.11
N VAL A 534 -15.38 8.39 45.51
CA VAL A 534 -16.65 7.65 45.69
C VAL A 534 -17.49 8.26 46.82
N ILE A 535 -16.85 8.61 47.94
CA ILE A 535 -17.51 9.16 49.12
C ILE A 535 -18.04 10.58 48.83
N ASP A 536 -17.22 11.43 48.21
CA ASP A 536 -17.55 12.83 47.90
C ASP A 536 -18.67 12.94 46.84
N LEU A 537 -18.64 12.11 45.79
CA LEU A 537 -19.61 12.18 44.67
C LEU A 537 -20.86 11.32 44.86
N TYR A 538 -20.75 10.18 45.54
CA TYR A 538 -21.84 9.20 45.68
C TYR A 538 -22.10 8.78 47.14
N PRO A 539 -22.24 9.72 48.11
CA PRO A 539 -22.29 9.42 49.55
C PRO A 539 -23.47 8.54 50.01
N LYS A 540 -24.49 8.33 49.17
CA LYS A 540 -25.64 7.44 49.44
C LYS A 540 -25.49 6.03 48.85
N SER A 541 -24.40 5.75 48.12
CA SER A 541 -24.15 4.44 47.51
C SER A 541 -23.59 3.43 48.53
N PRO A 542 -23.88 2.12 48.41
CA PRO A 542 -23.21 1.11 49.22
C PRO A 542 -21.70 1.02 48.90
N GLU A 543 -21.26 1.55 47.77
CA GLU A 543 -19.85 1.69 47.38
C GLU A 543 -19.13 2.76 48.21
N ALA A 544 -19.79 3.85 48.60
CA ALA A 544 -19.20 4.89 49.46
C ALA A 544 -18.87 4.35 50.87
N ASN A 545 -19.72 3.48 51.43
CA ASN A 545 -19.44 2.81 52.70
C ASN A 545 -18.19 1.92 52.58
N LYS A 546 -18.14 1.06 51.56
CA LYS A 546 -16.96 0.21 51.26
C LYS A 546 -15.69 1.04 51.03
N ALA A 547 -15.82 2.21 50.40
CA ALA A 547 -14.72 3.14 50.17
C ALA A 547 -14.23 3.78 51.48
N MET A 548 -15.14 4.17 52.37
CA MET A 548 -14.82 4.72 53.70
C MET A 548 -14.10 3.68 54.56
N ASP A 549 -14.61 2.45 54.64
CA ASP A 549 -13.99 1.35 55.37
C ASP A 549 -12.57 1.10 54.89
N LYS A 550 -12.38 1.01 53.56
CA LYS A 550 -11.05 0.81 52.97
C LYS A 550 -10.13 2.01 53.19
N LEU A 551 -10.64 3.23 53.13
CA LEU A 551 -9.87 4.45 53.34
C LEU A 551 -9.44 4.63 54.81
N ASN A 552 -10.21 4.10 55.78
CA ASN A 552 -9.80 4.05 57.19
C ASN A 552 -8.73 2.99 57.44
N GLN A 553 -8.88 1.78 56.90
CA GLN A 553 -7.83 0.74 56.95
C GLN A 553 -6.48 1.21 56.37
N LEU A 554 -6.48 2.15 55.41
CA LEU A 554 -5.25 2.73 54.86
C LEU A 554 -4.58 3.76 55.78
N LYS A 555 -5.30 4.35 56.74
CA LYS A 555 -4.74 5.23 57.77
C LYS A 555 -4.09 4.43 58.89
N GLU A 556 -4.73 3.33 59.30
CA GLU A 556 -4.27 2.42 60.36
C GLU A 556 -3.03 1.58 59.98
N LEU A 557 -2.62 1.63 58.70
CA LEU A 557 -1.43 0.95 58.16
C LEU A 557 -0.26 1.92 57.92
N HIS A 558 -0.14 2.95 58.76
CA HIS A 558 0.96 3.91 58.87
C HIS A 558 1.27 4.19 60.34
#